data_AF-A0A7Z7YSU2-F1
#
_entry.id   AF-A0A7Z7YSU2-F1
#
_cell.length_a   1.000
_cell.length_b   1.000
_cell.length_c   1.000
_cell.angle_alpha   90.00
_cell.angle_beta   90.00
_cell.angle_gamma   90.00
#
_symmetry.space_group_name_H-M   'P 1'
#
loop_
_entity.id
_entity.type
_entity.pdbx_description
1 polymer ?
#
loop_
_entity_poly.entity_id
_entity_poly.type
_entity_poly.pdbx_seq_one_letter_code
_entity_poly.pdbx_strand_id
1 'polypeptide(L)' 'MKILAITSCPNGIAHTYMAQEKLEQAAKEMGVDIKVETQGGVGAENVLTA' A
#
# COMPACT_ATOMS: atom_id res chain seq x y z
N MET A 1 -0.52 13.50 -10.76
CA MET A 1 -1.34 13.34 -9.54
C MET A 1 -0.59 12.40 -8.61
N LYS A 2 -0.50 12.70 -7.30
CA LYS A 2 0.19 11.84 -6.32
C LYS A 2 -0.84 11.29 -5.34
N ILE A 3 -0.90 9.97 -5.22
CA ILE A 3 -1.83 9.24 -4.36
C ILE A 3 -1.04 8.67 -3.17
N LEU A 4 -1.62 8.77 -1.98
CA LEU A 4 -1.13 8.07 -0.81
C LEU A 4 -2.19 7.05 -0.39
N ALA A 5 -1.77 5.86 -0.01
CA ALA A 5 -2.66 4.81 0.47
C ALA A 5 -2.06 4.10 1.69
N ILE A 6 -2.94 3.51 2.50
CA ILE A 6 -2.57 2.60 3.57
C ILE A 6 -3.34 1.30 3.36
N THR A 7 -2.65 0.16 3.40
CA THR A 7 -3.29 -1.15 3.40
C THR A 7 -3.13 -1.80 4.76
N SER A 8 -4.20 -2.42 5.27
CA SER A 8 -4.16 -3.14 6.54
C SER A 8 -5.15 -4.29 6.55
N CYS A 9 -4.67 -5.47 6.94
CA CYS A 9 -5.49 -6.64 7.19
C CYS A 9 -5.30 -7.09 8.64
N PRO A 10 -6.37 -7.22 9.44
CA PRO A 10 -6.25 -7.68 10.82
C PRO A 10 -5.78 -9.14 10.93
N ASN A 11 -5.92 -9.92 9.85
CA ASN A 11 -5.58 -11.34 9.78
C ASN A 11 -4.17 -11.61 9.23
N GLY A 12 -3.21 -10.71 9.47
CA GLY A 12 -1.81 -10.88 9.10
C GLY A 12 -1.38 -10.00 7.91
N ILE A 13 -0.39 -10.45 7.16
CA ILE A 13 0.31 -9.62 6.15
C ILE A 13 -0.05 -9.95 4.70
N ALA A 14 -0.63 -11.12 4.43
CA ALA A 14 -0.82 -11.60 3.06
C ALA A 14 -1.71 -10.67 2.22
N HIS A 15 -2.89 -10.32 2.72
CA HIS A 15 -3.79 -9.40 2.02
C HIS A 15 -3.28 -7.94 2.03
N THR A 16 -2.50 -7.57 3.04
CA THR A 16 -1.89 -6.23 3.14
C THR A 16 -0.93 -5.99 1.96
N TYR A 17 -0.02 -6.94 1.71
CA TYR A 17 0.91 -6.84 0.58
C TYR A 17 0.24 -7.07 -0.77
N MET A 18 -0.73 -8.00 -0.85
CA MET A 18 -1.49 -8.22 -2.09
C MET A 18 -2.24 -6.95 -2.50
N ALA A 19 -2.84 -6.23 -1.54
CA ALA A 19 -3.50 -4.96 -1.81
C ALA A 19 -2.51 -3.87 -2.23
N GLN A 20 -1.34 -3.78 -1.60
CA GLN A 20 -0.28 -2.85 -2.01
C GLN A 20 0.10 -3.09 -3.48
N GLU A 21 0.44 -4.33 -3.84
CA GLU A 21 0.92 -4.66 -5.19
C GLU A 21 -0.13 -4.33 -6.25
N LYS A 22 -1.41 -4.60 -5.96
CA LYS A 22 -2.51 -4.28 -6.88
C LYS A 22 -2.76 -2.78 -7.04
N LEU A 23 -2.61 -2.01 -5.96
CA LEU A 23 -2.70 -0.56 -6.02
C LEU A 23 -1.55 0.04 -6.85
N GLU A 24 -0.33 -0.46 -6.68
CA GLU A 24 0.83 -0.04 -7.48
C GLU A 24 0.66 -0.40 -8.96
N GLN A 25 0.16 -1.60 -9.28
CA GLN A 25 -0.16 -2.01 -10.65
C GLN A 25 -1.20 -1.09 -11.29
N ALA A 26 -2.31 -0.83 -10.60
CA ALA A 26 -3.36 0.06 -11.10
C ALA A 26 -2.85 1.50 -11.29
N ALA A 27 -2.06 2.01 -10.34
CA ALA A 27 -1.46 3.35 -10.45
C ALA A 27 -0.54 3.45 -11.67
N LYS A 28 0.26 2.42 -11.94
CA LYS A 28 1.10 2.32 -13.13
C LYS A 28 0.28 2.32 -14.42
N GLU A 29 -0.82 1.56 -14.48
CA GLU A 29 -1.73 1.53 -15.63
C GLU A 29 -2.40 2.88 -15.88
N MET A 30 -2.72 3.61 -14.80
CA MET A 30 -3.34 4.93 -14.85
C MET A 30 -2.34 6.08 -15.04
N GLY A 31 -1.03 5.80 -15.03
CA GLY A 31 0.02 6.82 -15.14
C GLY A 31 0.07 7.80 -13.96
N VAL A 32 -0.29 7.35 -12.75
CA VAL A 32 -0.27 8.15 -11.53
C VAL A 32 0.78 7.62 -10.55
N ASP A 33 1.39 8.53 -9.79
CA ASP A 33 2.31 8.15 -8.72
C ASP A 33 1.52 7.74 -7.48
N ILE A 34 1.89 6.63 -6.87
CA ILE A 34 1.32 6.17 -5.60
C ILE A 34 2.42 5.81 -4.60
N LYS A 35 2.22 6.13 -3.32
CA LYS A 35 2.98 5.57 -2.20
C LYS A 35 2.01 4.86 -1.27
N VAL A 36 2.30 3.59 -0.97
CA VAL A 36 1.45 2.75 -0.11
C VAL A 36 2.22 2.40 1.15
N GLU A 37 1.64 2.70 2.31
CA GLU A 37 2.09 2.19 3.61
C GLU A 37 1.33 0.91 3.96
N THR A 38 2.02 -0.09 4.47
CA THR A 38 1.44 -1.38 4.83
C THR A 38 1.43 -1.54 6.34
N GLN A 39 0.28 -1.82 6.94
CA GLN A 39 0.14 -2.06 8.37
C GLN A 39 -0.43 -3.45 8.63
N GLY A 40 0.41 -4.39 9.03
CA GLY A 40 0.00 -5.79 9.30
C GLY A 40 0.45 -6.29 10.66
N GLY A 41 0.32 -7.60 10.86
CA GLY A 41 0.72 -8.26 12.11
C GLY A 41 2.21 -8.12 12.48
N VAL A 42 3.06 -7.71 11.54
CA VAL A 42 4.49 -7.43 11.72
C VAL A 42 4.80 -5.96 12.04
N GLY A 43 3.79 -5.09 11.99
CA GLY A 43 3.94 -3.63 12.15
C GLY A 43 3.68 -2.85 10.87
N ALA A 44 4.05 -1.56 10.91
CA ALA A 44 3.94 -0.64 9.77
C ALA A 44 5.24 -0.62 8.97
N GLU A 45 5.13 -0.70 7.65
CA GLU A 45 6.23 -0.61 6.68
C GLU A 45 5.88 0.40 5.58
N ASN A 46 6.90 0.93 4.90
CA ASN A 46 6.74 2.00 3.90
C ASN A 46 6.06 3.27 4.43
N VAL A 47 6.30 3.57 5.71
CA VAL A 47 5.64 4.63 6.47
C VAL A 47 5.65 5.96 5.71
N LEU A 48 4.47 6.58 5.64
CA LEU A 48 4.27 7.86 5.00
C LEU A 48 5.05 8.95 5.76
N THR A 49 5.60 9.88 5.01
CA THR A 49 6.37 11.02 5.54
C THR A 49 5.54 12.29 5.39
N ALA A 50 5.67 13.20 6.36
CA ALA A 50 5.04 14.52 6.32
C ALA A 50 5.60 15.40 5.18
#